data_AF-A0A6G3PT75-F1
#
_entry.id   AF-A0A6G3PT75-F1
#
_cell.length_a   1.000
_cell.length_b   1.000
_cell.length_c   1.000
_cell.angle_alpha   90.00
_cell.angle_beta   90.00
_cell.angle_gamma   90.00
#
_symmetry.space_group_name_H-M   'P 1'
#
loop_
_entity.id
_entity.type
_entity.pdbx_description
1 polymer ?
#
loop_
_entity_poly.entity_id
_entity_poly.type
_entity_poly.pdbx_seq_one_letter_code
_entity_poly.pdbx_strand_id
1 'polypeptide(L)'
;EVQELDLHVFISDGHVKSGGAKLQRYVGQMRVDSTVPFTERWDYDPKGNLRRVYVFRLRPVDLDQTDMRESDAVQIAKKDDVLSVPKEVVKEAAQAGAKSKKTEKHTTGQTTANITGGERTVIRREGQLVTAFEEHLEGAGNVFSSFQITVEGERGTFTPDLYDETDHALYEAKGLTTRENVRMAIGQLLDYRRHVENKKTLRLAVLLPTAPTPDVQGLLAEQNIALVYQTDDGFAGWPLA
;
A
#
# COMPACT_ATOMS: atom_id res chain seq x y z
N GLU A 1 33.34 -13.01 0.16
CA GLU A 1 32.73 -12.11 -0.83
C GLU A 1 31.31 -12.53 -1.07
N VAL A 2 30.36 -11.61 -1.02
CA VAL A 2 29.00 -11.87 -1.50
C VAL A 2 29.05 -11.61 -2.99
N GLN A 3 28.72 -12.62 -3.80
CA GLN A 3 28.70 -12.48 -5.25
C GLN A 3 27.57 -11.51 -5.60
N GLU A 4 27.91 -10.36 -6.18
CA GLU A 4 26.94 -9.40 -6.68
C GLU A 4 26.26 -10.02 -7.90
N LEU A 5 24.93 -10.16 -7.85
CA LEU A 5 24.15 -10.76 -8.94
C LEU A 5 23.72 -9.67 -9.91
N ASP A 6 23.98 -9.88 -11.20
CA ASP A 6 23.50 -8.99 -12.25
C ASP A 6 22.06 -9.31 -12.65
N LEU A 7 21.22 -8.28 -12.77
CA LEU A 7 19.84 -8.40 -13.23
C LEU A 7 19.75 -7.98 -14.70
N HIS A 8 19.41 -8.93 -15.58
CA HIS A 8 19.20 -8.71 -17.01
C HIS A 8 17.71 -8.92 -17.36
N VAL A 9 17.09 -7.94 -18.01
CA VAL A 9 15.65 -7.98 -18.31
C VAL A 9 15.39 -8.34 -19.76
N PHE A 10 14.47 -9.28 -19.95
CA PHE A 10 13.91 -9.66 -21.25
C PHE A 10 12.39 -9.49 -21.21
N ILE A 11 11.81 -8.92 -22.26
CA ILE A 11 10.36 -8.69 -22.38
C ILE A 11 9.83 -9.38 -23.64
N SER A 12 8.60 -9.89 -23.57
CA SER A 12 7.90 -10.48 -24.73
C SER A 12 7.64 -9.41 -25.79
N ASP A 13 8.11 -9.63 -27.02
CA ASP A 13 8.01 -8.68 -28.14
C ASP A 13 7.33 -9.35 -29.35
N GLY A 14 6.13 -9.91 -29.11
CA GLY A 14 5.36 -10.62 -30.13
C GLY A 14 5.81 -12.07 -30.36
N HIS A 15 5.68 -12.53 -31.61
CA HIS A 15 5.98 -13.91 -32.00
C HIS A 15 6.74 -13.94 -33.32
N VAL A 16 7.63 -14.94 -33.49
CA VAL A 16 8.43 -15.13 -34.72
C VAL A 16 7.54 -15.34 -35.96
N LYS A 17 6.41 -16.03 -35.78
CA LYS A 17 5.30 -16.15 -36.73
C LYS A 17 4.00 -16.05 -35.92
N SER A 18 2.89 -15.64 -36.53
CA SER A 18 1.59 -15.57 -35.84
C SER A 18 1.23 -16.92 -35.20
N GLY A 19 0.98 -16.94 -33.89
CA GLY A 19 0.70 -18.16 -33.10
C GLY A 19 1.91 -19.06 -32.83
N GLY A 20 3.13 -18.64 -33.22
CA GLY A 20 4.38 -19.40 -33.05
C GLY A 20 5.12 -19.12 -31.74
N ALA A 21 6.44 -19.32 -31.73
CA ALA A 21 7.28 -19.05 -30.57
C ALA A 21 7.29 -17.55 -30.21
N LYS A 22 7.24 -17.24 -28.90
CA LYS A 22 7.34 -15.86 -28.40
C LYS A 22 8.73 -15.30 -28.67
N LEU A 23 8.78 -14.13 -29.28
CA LEU A 23 10.02 -13.36 -29.39
C LEU A 23 10.28 -12.70 -28.04
N GLN A 24 11.53 -12.79 -27.56
CA GLN A 24 11.98 -12.10 -26.36
C GLN A 24 12.98 -11.03 -26.78
N ARG A 25 12.75 -9.80 -26.34
CA ARG A 25 13.63 -8.67 -26.57
C ARG A 25 14.44 -8.42 -25.31
N TYR A 26 15.76 -8.36 -25.46
CA TYR A 26 16.64 -7.95 -24.40
C TYR A 26 16.53 -6.44 -24.19
N VAL A 27 16.16 -6.02 -22.98
CA VAL A 27 15.97 -4.61 -22.65
C VAL A 27 17.27 -3.98 -22.17
N GLY A 28 18.04 -4.68 -21.35
CA GLY A 28 19.29 -4.17 -20.77
C GLY A 28 19.57 -4.73 -19.39
N GLN A 29 20.72 -4.35 -18.83
CA GLN A 29 21.08 -4.59 -17.44
C GLN A 29 20.38 -3.57 -16.54
N MET A 30 19.76 -4.05 -15.48
CA MET A 30 18.93 -3.27 -14.57
C MET A 30 19.39 -3.45 -13.14
N ARG A 31 18.93 -2.56 -12.27
CA ARG A 31 19.01 -2.68 -10.82
C ARG A 31 17.68 -2.32 -10.20
N VAL A 32 17.35 -2.92 -9.07
CA VAL A 32 16.19 -2.53 -8.29
C VAL A 32 16.43 -1.13 -7.71
N ASP A 33 15.42 -0.27 -7.76
CA ASP A 33 15.47 1.06 -7.15
C ASP A 33 15.75 0.94 -5.65
N SER A 34 16.82 1.58 -5.17
CA SER A 34 17.26 1.46 -3.79
C SER A 34 16.35 2.18 -2.79
N THR A 35 15.51 3.10 -3.26
CA THR A 35 14.63 3.92 -2.42
C THR A 35 13.22 3.36 -2.41
N VAL A 36 12.68 3.01 -3.58
CA VAL A 36 11.35 2.43 -3.75
C VAL A 36 11.48 1.16 -4.59
N PRO A 37 11.93 0.04 -3.99
CA PRO A 37 12.29 -1.18 -4.73
C PRO A 37 11.10 -1.81 -5.43
N PHE A 38 9.91 -1.70 -4.85
CA PHE A 38 8.67 -2.20 -5.42
C PHE A 38 7.46 -1.43 -4.88
N THR A 39 6.34 -1.61 -5.57
CA THR A 39 4.99 -1.29 -5.06
C THR A 39 4.18 -2.58 -4.99
N GLU A 40 3.39 -2.73 -3.94
CA GLU A 40 2.42 -3.82 -3.83
C GLU A 40 1.16 -3.48 -4.62
N ARG A 41 0.58 -4.49 -5.28
CA ARG A 41 -0.73 -4.43 -5.93
C ARG A 41 -1.48 -5.73 -5.72
N TRP A 42 -2.76 -5.70 -6.03
CA TRP A 42 -3.64 -6.85 -6.09
C TRP A 42 -4.13 -7.04 -7.52
N ASP A 43 -4.07 -8.28 -8.01
CA ASP A 43 -4.56 -8.64 -9.34
C ASP A 43 -5.01 -10.10 -9.38
N TYR A 44 -5.83 -10.45 -10.35
CA TYR A 44 -6.30 -11.81 -10.56
C TYR A 44 -5.29 -12.62 -11.37
N ASP A 45 -5.00 -13.84 -10.91
CA ASP A 45 -4.26 -14.80 -11.71
C ASP A 45 -5.10 -15.31 -12.91
N PRO A 46 -4.51 -16.05 -13.87
CA PRO A 46 -5.26 -16.61 -15.01
C PRO A 46 -6.38 -17.59 -14.63
N LYS A 47 -6.47 -18.02 -13.37
CA LYS A 47 -7.55 -18.88 -12.84
C LYS A 47 -8.62 -18.05 -12.11
N GLY A 48 -8.50 -16.73 -12.07
CA GLY A 48 -9.43 -15.82 -11.40
C GLY A 48 -9.23 -15.71 -9.89
N ASN A 49 -8.11 -16.18 -9.33
CA ASN A 49 -7.82 -16.00 -7.90
C ASN A 49 -7.12 -14.67 -7.67
N LEU A 50 -7.61 -13.89 -6.71
CA LEU A 50 -6.97 -12.65 -6.31
C LEU A 50 -5.64 -12.92 -5.62
N ARG A 51 -4.57 -12.22 -6.02
CA ARG A 51 -3.24 -12.36 -5.45
C ARG A 51 -2.60 -11.00 -5.20
N ARG A 52 -1.84 -10.91 -4.11
CA ARG A 52 -0.88 -9.82 -3.92
C ARG A 52 0.32 -10.03 -4.85
N VAL A 53 0.66 -9.00 -5.61
CA VAL A 53 1.78 -8.96 -6.55
C VAL A 53 2.72 -7.82 -6.19
N TYR A 54 4.02 -8.05 -6.41
CA TYR A 54 5.06 -7.05 -6.20
C TYR A 54 5.53 -6.52 -7.56
N VAL A 55 5.28 -5.25 -7.81
CA VAL A 55 5.72 -4.57 -9.04
C VAL A 55 7.04 -3.88 -8.75
N PHE A 56 8.14 -4.52 -9.15
CA PHE A 56 9.48 -3.99 -8.94
C PHE A 56 9.73 -2.75 -9.79
N ARG A 57 10.36 -1.74 -9.17
CA ARG A 57 10.82 -0.55 -9.87
C ARG A 57 12.26 -0.79 -10.31
N LEU A 58 12.43 -1.02 -11.60
CA LEU A 58 13.74 -1.24 -12.19
C LEU A 58 14.32 0.06 -12.73
N ARG A 59 15.62 0.23 -12.53
CA ARG A 59 16.43 1.33 -13.06
C ARG A 59 17.50 0.77 -13.97
N PRO A 60 17.74 1.35 -15.14
CA PRO A 60 18.85 0.95 -15.99
C PRO A 60 20.18 1.19 -15.27
N VAL A 61 21.11 0.25 -15.45
CA VAL A 61 22.51 0.43 -15.03
C VAL A 61 23.19 1.43 -15.97
N ASP A 62 22.99 1.23 -17.28
CA ASP A 62 23.45 2.13 -18.34
C ASP A 62 22.24 2.49 -19.23
N LEU A 63 21.92 3.78 -19.31
CA LEU A 63 20.79 4.29 -20.09
C LEU A 63 21.03 4.13 -21.60
N ASP A 64 22.27 4.30 -22.06
CA ASP A 64 22.60 4.28 -23.50
C ASP A 64 22.58 2.86 -24.06
N GLN A 65 22.77 1.86 -23.20
CA GLN A 65 22.71 0.44 -23.55
C GLN A 65 21.35 -0.20 -23.25
N THR A 66 20.35 0.60 -22.88
CA THR A 66 19.02 0.11 -22.53
C THR A 66 18.00 0.44 -23.63
N ASP A 67 17.39 -0.59 -24.23
CA ASP A 67 16.25 -0.46 -25.15
C ASP A 67 14.94 -0.43 -24.34
N MET A 68 14.70 0.62 -23.55
CA MET A 68 13.40 0.82 -22.89
C MET A 68 12.49 1.66 -23.78
N ARG A 69 11.28 1.15 -24.04
CA ARG A 69 10.25 1.82 -24.83
C ARG A 69 9.13 2.31 -23.93
N GLU A 70 8.37 3.30 -24.37
CA GLU A 70 7.20 3.79 -23.63
C GLU A 70 6.15 2.68 -23.41
N SER A 71 6.04 1.73 -24.35
CA SER A 71 5.19 0.54 -24.23
C SER A 71 5.60 -0.43 -23.13
N ASP A 72 6.87 -0.37 -22.67
CA ASP A 72 7.40 -1.25 -21.62
C ASP A 72 7.10 -0.70 -20.22
N ALA A 73 6.76 0.59 -20.13
CA ALA A 73 6.39 1.21 -18.87
C ALA A 73 5.03 0.72 -18.38
N VAL A 74 4.74 0.97 -17.09
CA VAL A 74 3.37 0.83 -16.58
C VAL A 74 2.47 1.77 -17.38
N GLN A 75 1.51 1.18 -18.08
CA GLN A 75 0.56 1.91 -18.92
C GLN A 75 -0.45 2.67 -18.06
N ILE A 76 -0.98 3.77 -18.59
CA ILE A 76 -2.09 4.49 -17.96
C ILE A 76 -3.33 3.59 -17.90
N ALA A 77 -4.13 3.76 -16.86
CA ALA A 77 -5.39 3.05 -16.76
C ALA A 77 -6.38 3.56 -17.82
N LYS A 78 -7.10 2.61 -18.43
CA LYS A 78 -8.09 2.91 -19.50
C LYS A 78 -9.48 3.22 -18.95
N LYS A 79 -9.72 2.96 -17.68
CA LYS A 79 -10.98 3.18 -16.98
C LYS A 79 -10.72 3.23 -15.48
N ASP A 80 -11.66 3.83 -14.76
CA ASP A 80 -11.74 3.70 -13.32
C ASP A 80 -12.03 2.24 -12.93
N ASP A 81 -11.42 1.80 -11.84
CA ASP A 81 -11.70 0.50 -11.24
C ASP A 81 -11.48 0.54 -9.73
N VAL A 82 -12.33 -0.16 -8.97
CA VAL A 82 -12.20 -0.30 -7.52
C VAL A 82 -12.30 -1.76 -7.16
N LEU A 83 -11.18 -2.31 -6.75
CA LEU A 83 -11.05 -3.70 -6.35
C LEU A 83 -11.08 -3.79 -4.83
N SER A 84 -12.03 -4.52 -4.24
CA SER A 84 -11.95 -4.87 -2.82
C SER A 84 -10.77 -5.81 -2.61
N VAL A 85 -9.91 -5.47 -1.64
CA VAL A 85 -8.71 -6.23 -1.33
C VAL A 85 -8.71 -6.61 0.15
N PRO A 86 -8.33 -7.85 0.49
CA PRO A 86 -8.33 -8.27 1.88
C PRO A 86 -7.25 -7.54 2.66
N LYS A 87 -7.55 -7.27 3.94
CA LYS A 87 -6.52 -7.00 4.93
C LYS A 87 -5.98 -8.34 5.41
N GLU A 88 -4.75 -8.68 5.01
CA GLU A 88 -4.09 -9.86 5.56
C GLU A 88 -3.82 -9.59 7.04
N VAL A 89 -4.57 -10.25 7.93
CA VAL A 89 -4.20 -10.35 9.35
C VAL A 89 -2.85 -11.05 9.39
N VAL A 90 -1.78 -10.29 9.54
CA VAL A 90 -0.46 -10.86 9.78
C VAL A 90 -0.48 -11.37 11.22
N LYS A 91 -1.08 -12.55 11.40
CA LYS A 91 -0.84 -13.36 12.59
C LYS A 91 0.66 -13.62 12.57
N GLU A 92 1.40 -12.90 13.42
CA GLU A 92 2.81 -13.17 13.62
C GLU A 92 2.94 -14.68 13.77
N ALA A 93 3.64 -15.32 12.82
CA ALA A 93 3.94 -16.73 12.95
C ALA A 93 4.68 -16.85 14.28
N ALA A 94 4.02 -17.47 15.27
CA ALA A 94 4.62 -17.80 16.54
C ALA A 94 6.02 -18.33 16.24
N GLN A 95 7.05 -17.74 16.85
CA GLN A 95 8.45 -18.08 16.62
C GLN A 95 8.67 -19.56 16.91
N ALA A 96 8.39 -20.41 15.94
CA ALA A 96 8.75 -21.81 15.95
C ALA A 96 10.26 -21.82 15.79
N GLY A 97 10.95 -22.22 16.86
CA GLY A 97 12.40 -22.17 17.01
C GLY A 97 13.13 -22.67 15.77
N ALA A 98 13.58 -21.75 14.92
CA ALA A 98 14.48 -22.01 13.82
C ALA A 98 15.79 -21.31 14.14
N LYS A 99 16.85 -22.10 14.30
CA LYS A 99 18.22 -21.66 14.54
C LYS A 99 18.56 -20.49 13.61
N SER A 100 19.01 -19.39 14.23
CA SER A 100 19.39 -18.15 13.56
C SER A 100 20.43 -18.40 12.46
N LYS A 101 19.97 -18.50 11.22
CA LYS A 101 20.73 -18.03 10.06
C LYS A 101 20.33 -16.58 9.86
N LYS A 102 21.32 -15.73 9.60
CA LYS A 102 21.13 -14.32 9.24
C LYS A 102 20.30 -14.24 7.96
N THR A 103 18.99 -14.24 8.12
CA THR A 103 18.03 -13.99 7.05
C THR A 103 17.30 -12.71 7.44
N GLU A 104 17.21 -11.83 6.45
CA GLU A 104 16.72 -10.46 6.51
C GLU A 104 15.43 -10.35 7.33
N LYS A 105 15.45 -9.44 8.32
CA LYS A 105 14.29 -9.14 9.16
C LYS A 105 13.30 -8.28 8.37
N HIS A 106 12.48 -8.93 7.55
CA HIS A 106 11.23 -8.34 7.07
C HIS A 106 10.10 -8.72 8.02
N THR A 107 10.06 -8.06 9.18
CA THR A 107 8.89 -8.11 10.07
C THR A 107 8.03 -6.89 9.78
N THR A 108 6.71 -7.09 9.73
CA THR A 108 5.66 -6.11 9.37
C THR A 108 5.75 -4.75 10.06
N GLY A 109 6.39 -4.65 11.24
CA GLY A 109 6.56 -3.39 11.99
C GLY A 109 7.84 -2.59 11.71
N GLN A 110 8.82 -3.14 10.98
CA GLN A 110 10.11 -2.49 10.73
C GLN A 110 10.61 -2.76 9.31
N THR A 111 11.00 -1.71 8.60
CA THR A 111 11.77 -1.86 7.35
C THR A 111 13.10 -1.14 7.52
N THR A 112 14.19 -1.85 7.27
CA THR A 112 15.52 -1.28 7.13
C THR A 112 15.65 -0.70 5.73
N ALA A 113 15.69 0.63 5.63
CA ALA A 113 16.06 1.31 4.40
C ALA A 113 17.57 1.52 4.39
N ASN A 114 18.27 0.90 3.43
CA ASN A 114 19.68 1.18 3.19
C ASN A 114 19.82 2.53 2.49
N ILE A 115 20.01 3.59 3.26
CA ILE A 115 20.35 4.92 2.75
C ILE A 115 21.87 5.08 2.89
N THR A 116 22.52 5.68 1.88
CA THR A 116 23.94 6.06 1.93
C THR A 116 24.18 6.93 3.17
N GLY A 117 24.75 6.35 4.23
CA GLY A 117 24.88 6.99 5.56
C GLY A 117 24.60 6.09 6.77
N GLY A 118 24.09 4.86 6.56
CA GLY A 118 23.94 3.84 7.61
C GLY A 118 22.52 3.30 7.76
N GLU A 119 22.41 2.15 8.42
CA GLU A 119 21.14 1.46 8.68
C GLU A 119 20.31 2.28 9.69
N ARG A 120 19.19 2.86 9.24
CA ARG A 120 18.20 3.48 10.13
C ARG A 120 16.96 2.59 10.20
N THR A 121 16.55 2.22 11.41
CA THR A 121 15.27 1.56 11.68
C THR A 121 14.13 2.53 11.40
N VAL A 122 13.37 2.29 10.33
CA VAL A 122 12.13 3.03 10.07
C VAL A 122 11.02 2.34 10.87
N ILE A 123 10.57 2.96 11.95
CA ILE A 123 9.38 2.53 12.69
C ILE A 123 8.16 2.93 11.85
N ARG A 124 7.40 1.95 11.36
CA ARG A 124 6.18 2.17 10.59
C ARG A 124 5.01 2.41 11.56
N ARG A 125 5.04 3.56 12.26
CA ARG A 125 4.05 3.93 13.30
C ARG A 125 2.60 3.83 12.81
N GLU A 126 2.38 4.19 11.55
CA GLU A 126 1.07 4.09 10.90
C GLU A 126 0.60 2.64 10.76
N GLY A 127 1.49 1.73 10.32
CA GLY A 127 1.16 0.32 10.21
C GLY A 127 0.80 -0.32 11.55
N GLN A 128 1.54 0.02 12.62
CA GLN A 128 1.21 -0.44 13.98
C GLN A 128 -0.16 0.07 14.45
N LEU A 129 -0.48 1.34 14.16
CA LEU A 129 -1.77 1.94 14.49
C LEU A 129 -2.92 1.27 13.73
N VAL A 130 -2.73 0.99 12.43
CA VAL A 130 -3.73 0.27 11.61
C VAL A 130 -3.94 -1.14 12.14
N THR A 131 -2.88 -1.91 12.39
CA THR A 131 -3.00 -3.27 12.95
C THR A 131 -3.72 -3.28 14.30
N ALA A 132 -3.39 -2.37 15.21
CA ALA A 132 -4.08 -2.27 16.50
C ALA A 132 -5.57 -1.92 16.33
N PHE A 133 -5.92 -1.11 15.33
CA PHE A 133 -7.31 -0.77 15.05
C PHE A 133 -8.07 -1.89 14.34
N GLU A 134 -7.42 -2.65 13.45
CA GLU A 134 -7.95 -3.88 12.86
C GLU A 134 -8.33 -4.90 13.96
N GLU A 135 -7.45 -5.13 14.94
CA GLU A 135 -7.72 -5.98 16.11
C GLU A 135 -8.92 -5.47 16.93
N HIS A 136 -9.05 -4.14 17.07
CA HIS A 136 -10.17 -3.52 17.77
C HIS A 136 -11.50 -3.74 17.03
N LEU A 137 -11.54 -3.55 15.71
CA LEU A 137 -12.71 -3.82 14.88
C LEU A 137 -13.09 -5.31 14.88
N GLU A 138 -12.10 -6.21 14.80
CA GLU A 138 -12.30 -7.65 14.93
C GLU A 138 -12.92 -8.01 16.29
N GLY A 139 -12.42 -7.42 17.37
CA GLY A 139 -12.95 -7.61 18.73
C GLY A 139 -14.38 -7.10 18.89
N ALA A 140 -14.78 -6.08 18.11
CA ALA A 140 -16.15 -5.59 18.03
C ALA A 140 -17.05 -6.41 17.09
N GLY A 141 -16.48 -7.36 16.32
CA GLY A 141 -17.20 -8.18 15.35
C GLY A 141 -17.43 -7.51 14.00
N ASN A 142 -16.70 -6.43 13.69
CA ASN A 142 -16.79 -5.75 12.40
C ASN A 142 -16.04 -6.54 11.31
N VAL A 143 -16.55 -6.46 10.09
CA VAL A 143 -15.90 -6.96 8.89
C VAL A 143 -15.21 -5.79 8.22
N PHE A 144 -13.94 -5.94 7.89
CA PHE A 144 -13.17 -4.89 7.22
C PHE A 144 -12.29 -5.46 6.10
N SER A 145 -11.99 -4.59 5.16
CA SER A 145 -11.12 -4.82 4.01
C SER A 145 -10.40 -3.52 3.64
N SER A 146 -9.91 -3.41 2.42
CA SER A 146 -9.48 -2.16 1.82
C SER A 146 -9.88 -2.17 0.34
N PHE A 147 -9.55 -1.11 -0.38
CA PHE A 147 -9.71 -1.00 -1.82
C PHE A 147 -8.36 -0.85 -2.51
N GLN A 148 -8.24 -1.35 -3.73
CA GLN A 148 -7.27 -0.87 -4.68
C GLN A 148 -8.02 -0.07 -5.75
N ILE A 149 -7.77 1.23 -5.77
CA ILE A 149 -8.40 2.19 -6.68
C ILE A 149 -7.45 2.44 -7.84
N THR A 150 -7.98 2.33 -9.06
CA THR A 150 -7.32 2.72 -10.30
C THR A 150 -8.13 3.84 -10.94
N VAL A 151 -7.47 4.89 -11.43
CA VAL A 151 -8.12 6.08 -12.01
C VAL A 151 -7.77 6.21 -13.48
N GLU A 152 -8.78 6.41 -14.33
CA GLU A 152 -8.60 6.61 -15.77
C GLU A 152 -7.60 7.74 -16.07
N GLY A 153 -6.67 7.47 -16.98
CA GLY A 153 -5.65 8.43 -17.38
C GLY A 153 -4.46 8.55 -16.43
N GLU A 154 -4.53 7.96 -15.24
CA GLU A 154 -3.42 7.95 -14.28
C GLU A 154 -2.56 6.68 -14.37
N ARG A 155 -1.32 6.79 -13.88
CA ARG A 155 -0.41 5.66 -13.72
C ARG A 155 -0.41 5.24 -12.25
N GLY A 156 -0.78 3.98 -12.00
CA GLY A 156 -0.68 3.40 -10.67
C GLY A 156 -2.03 3.15 -10.02
N THR A 157 -1.98 2.89 -8.72
CA THR A 157 -3.12 2.51 -7.90
C THR A 157 -2.99 3.15 -6.53
N PHE A 158 -4.12 3.45 -5.90
CA PHE A 158 -4.19 3.92 -4.52
C PHE A 158 -4.83 2.86 -3.65
N THR A 159 -4.35 2.73 -2.42
CA THR A 159 -4.88 1.76 -1.46
C THR A 159 -5.16 2.51 -0.16
N PRO A 160 -6.43 2.81 0.17
CA PRO A 160 -6.77 3.40 1.46
C PRO A 160 -6.32 2.51 2.62
N ASP A 161 -6.07 3.12 3.77
CA ASP A 161 -5.55 2.35 4.91
C ASP A 161 -6.53 1.33 5.45
N LEU A 162 -7.84 1.62 5.53
CA LEU A 162 -8.81 0.63 6.02
C LEU A 162 -10.23 0.99 5.58
N TYR A 163 -11.02 -0.02 5.26
CA TYR A 163 -12.45 0.12 4.99
C TYR A 163 -13.22 -0.86 5.88
N ASP A 164 -14.07 -0.33 6.75
CA ASP A 164 -15.00 -1.09 7.56
C ASP A 164 -16.30 -1.29 6.76
N GLU A 165 -16.57 -2.54 6.41
CA GLU A 165 -17.73 -2.95 5.62
C GLU A 165 -19.00 -2.93 6.46
N THR A 166 -18.91 -3.30 7.74
CA THR A 166 -20.04 -3.30 8.68
C THR A 166 -20.61 -1.90 8.80
N ASP A 167 -19.73 -0.92 8.94
CA ASP A 167 -20.09 0.47 9.15
C ASP A 167 -19.94 1.35 7.89
N HIS A 168 -19.67 0.78 6.71
CA HIS A 168 -19.51 1.55 5.46
C HIS A 168 -18.63 2.81 5.67
N ALA A 169 -17.47 2.62 6.31
CA ALA A 169 -16.58 3.68 6.77
C ALA A 169 -15.15 3.50 6.25
N LEU A 170 -14.60 4.55 5.64
CA LEU A 170 -13.23 4.58 5.14
C LEU A 170 -12.33 5.34 6.11
N TYR A 171 -11.22 4.72 6.51
CA TYR A 171 -10.23 5.30 7.40
C TYR A 171 -8.93 5.57 6.66
N GLU A 172 -8.33 6.72 6.98
CA GLU A 172 -6.95 7.03 6.63
C GLU A 172 -6.19 7.24 7.93
N ALA A 173 -5.16 6.43 8.13
CA ALA A 173 -4.30 6.49 9.29
C ALA A 173 -3.17 7.49 9.05
N LYS A 174 -2.72 8.12 10.14
CA LYS A 174 -1.48 8.89 10.14
C LYS A 174 -0.68 8.57 11.38
N GLY A 175 0.60 8.25 11.20
CA GLY A 175 1.52 7.99 12.30
C GLY A 175 1.84 9.21 13.18
N LEU A 176 1.37 10.41 12.81
CA LEU A 176 1.56 11.67 13.54
C LEU A 176 0.28 12.51 13.55
N THR A 177 -0.02 13.10 14.71
CA THR A 177 -1.23 13.88 15.00
C THR A 177 -1.13 15.37 14.57
N THR A 178 -0.12 15.73 13.79
CA THR A 178 0.09 17.13 13.37
C THR A 178 -0.96 17.59 12.35
N ARG A 179 -1.27 18.90 12.32
CA ARG A 179 -2.18 19.50 11.32
C ARG A 179 -1.83 19.12 9.87
N GLU A 180 -0.55 19.11 9.52
CA GLU A 180 -0.11 18.76 8.17
C GLU A 180 -0.52 17.35 7.78
N ASN A 181 -0.24 16.37 8.63
CA ASN A 181 -0.66 14.98 8.44
C ASN A 181 -2.18 14.84 8.36
N VAL A 182 -2.93 15.53 9.24
CA VAL A 182 -4.40 15.50 9.20
C VAL A 182 -4.95 16.11 7.91
N ARG A 183 -4.38 17.22 7.42
CA ARG A 183 -4.77 17.82 6.13
C ARG A 183 -4.49 16.89 4.95
N MET A 184 -3.37 16.16 4.99
CA MET A 184 -3.07 15.15 3.99
C MET A 184 -4.13 14.03 4.01
N ALA A 185 -4.47 13.52 5.20
CA ALA A 185 -5.49 12.49 5.37
C ALA A 185 -6.86 12.94 4.84
N ILE A 186 -7.25 14.18 5.11
CA ILE A 186 -8.48 14.78 4.56
C ILE A 186 -8.46 14.74 3.03
N GLY A 187 -7.37 15.18 2.40
CA GLY A 187 -7.23 15.17 0.95
C GLY A 187 -7.37 13.76 0.36
N GLN A 188 -6.68 12.78 0.96
CA GLN A 188 -6.73 11.39 0.55
C GLN A 188 -8.14 10.80 0.69
N LEU A 189 -8.80 10.96 1.84
CA LEU A 189 -10.16 10.45 2.07
C LEU A 189 -11.19 11.05 1.10
N LEU A 190 -11.13 12.36 0.87
CA LEU A 190 -12.03 13.05 -0.06
C LEU A 190 -11.80 12.59 -1.50
N ASP A 191 -10.55 12.27 -1.84
CA ASP A 191 -10.18 11.75 -3.15
C ASP A 191 -10.70 10.32 -3.35
N TYR A 192 -10.39 9.39 -2.44
CA TYR A 192 -10.82 8.00 -2.51
C TYR A 192 -12.34 7.86 -2.60
N ARG A 193 -13.08 8.67 -1.81
CA ARG A 193 -14.55 8.68 -1.83
C ARG A 193 -15.14 8.91 -3.22
N ARG A 194 -14.44 9.57 -4.15
CA ARG A 194 -14.96 9.80 -5.50
C ARG A 194 -15.22 8.51 -6.28
N HIS A 195 -14.46 7.45 -5.95
CA HIS A 195 -14.40 6.19 -6.67
C HIS A 195 -15.16 5.04 -6.00
N VAL A 196 -15.39 5.11 -4.69
CA VAL A 196 -16.09 4.05 -3.94
C VAL A 196 -17.60 4.05 -4.23
N GLU A 197 -18.20 2.86 -4.30
CA GLU A 197 -19.66 2.70 -4.43
C GLU A 197 -20.40 3.29 -3.23
N ASN A 198 -21.64 3.75 -3.43
CA ASN A 198 -22.44 4.39 -2.37
C ASN A 198 -21.71 5.54 -1.65
N LYS A 199 -20.82 6.26 -2.36
CA LYS A 199 -20.00 7.36 -1.84
C LYS A 199 -20.73 8.46 -1.07
N LYS A 200 -22.03 8.65 -1.30
CA LYS A 200 -22.84 9.66 -0.60
C LYS A 200 -23.11 9.26 0.86
N THR A 201 -23.17 7.96 1.13
CA THR A 201 -23.37 7.41 2.48
C THR A 201 -22.06 6.92 3.09
N LEU A 202 -20.97 6.87 2.31
CA LEU A 202 -19.64 6.50 2.80
C LEU A 202 -19.20 7.46 3.89
N ARG A 203 -18.96 6.91 5.07
CA ARG A 203 -18.42 7.65 6.22
C ARG A 203 -16.90 7.74 6.07
N LEU A 204 -16.32 8.87 6.48
CA LEU A 204 -14.89 9.11 6.40
C LEU A 204 -14.35 9.34 7.81
N ALA A 205 -13.21 8.76 8.13
CA ALA A 205 -12.57 8.90 9.43
C ALA A 205 -11.05 9.04 9.31
N VAL A 206 -10.44 9.85 10.16
CA VAL A 206 -8.98 9.89 10.33
C VAL A 206 -8.61 9.13 11.59
N LEU A 207 -7.67 8.20 11.46
CA LEU A 207 -7.15 7.37 12.56
C LEU A 207 -5.79 7.91 13.02
N LEU A 208 -5.68 8.31 14.29
CA LEU A 208 -4.48 8.94 14.87
C LEU A 208 -3.97 8.20 16.12
N PRO A 209 -2.68 8.30 16.45
CA PRO A 209 -2.14 7.68 17.66
C PRO A 209 -2.53 8.42 18.94
N THR A 210 -3.00 9.67 18.85
CA THR A 210 -3.44 10.50 19.99
C THR A 210 -4.44 11.55 19.52
N ALA A 211 -5.21 12.12 20.44
CA ALA A 211 -6.12 13.23 20.14
C ALA A 211 -5.35 14.45 19.60
N PRO A 212 -5.77 15.07 18.48
CA PRO A 212 -5.18 16.29 17.99
C PRO A 212 -5.68 17.51 18.76
N THR A 213 -5.03 18.66 18.53
CA THR A 213 -5.45 19.94 19.14
C THR A 213 -6.92 20.25 18.82
N PRO A 214 -7.66 20.95 19.68
CA PRO A 214 -9.08 21.26 19.46
C PRO A 214 -9.38 21.90 18.10
N ASP A 215 -8.52 22.78 17.60
CA ASP A 215 -8.70 23.39 16.28
C ASP A 215 -8.63 22.37 15.13
N VAL A 216 -7.73 21.39 15.21
CA VAL A 216 -7.64 20.31 14.22
C VAL A 216 -8.83 19.35 14.31
N GLN A 217 -9.40 19.15 15.51
CA GLN A 217 -10.67 18.43 15.65
C GLN A 217 -11.81 19.22 14.98
N GLY A 218 -11.85 20.54 15.17
CA GLY A 218 -12.79 21.43 14.50
C GLY A 218 -12.68 21.36 12.97
N LEU A 219 -11.46 21.34 12.44
CA LEU A 219 -11.21 21.14 11.01
C LEU A 219 -11.83 19.84 10.48
N LEU A 220 -11.67 18.72 11.19
CA LEU A 220 -12.27 17.43 10.79
C LEU A 220 -13.80 17.49 10.83
N ALA A 221 -14.35 18.07 11.89
CA ALA A 221 -15.79 18.24 12.06
C ALA A 221 -16.41 19.10 10.93
N GLU A 222 -15.78 20.21 10.55
CA GLU A 222 -16.22 21.06 9.44
C GLU A 222 -16.27 20.31 8.10
N GLN A 223 -15.39 19.31 7.91
CA GLN A 223 -15.37 18.47 6.71
C GLN A 223 -16.31 17.26 6.80
N ASN A 224 -17.04 17.08 7.91
CA ASN A 224 -17.81 15.87 8.23
C ASN A 224 -16.95 14.59 8.15
N ILE A 225 -15.72 14.69 8.64
CA ILE A 225 -14.79 13.57 8.77
C ILE A 225 -14.67 13.24 10.25
N ALA A 226 -14.94 12.00 10.61
CA ALA A 226 -14.83 11.52 11.97
C ALA A 226 -13.35 11.45 12.41
N LEU A 227 -13.15 11.50 13.72
CA LEU A 227 -11.84 11.30 14.34
C LEU A 227 -11.89 10.00 15.15
N VAL A 228 -10.91 9.13 14.93
CA VAL A 228 -10.58 8.01 15.81
C VAL A 228 -9.16 8.20 16.30
N TYR A 229 -8.92 7.99 17.59
CA TYR A 229 -7.57 8.00 18.12
C TYR A 229 -7.34 6.96 19.19
N GLN A 230 -6.10 6.50 19.28
CA GLN A 230 -5.69 5.54 20.30
C GLN A 230 -5.69 6.17 21.70
N THR A 231 -6.13 5.39 22.68
CA THR A 231 -6.16 5.68 24.11
C THR A 231 -5.50 4.54 24.89
N ASP A 232 -5.34 4.70 26.20
CA ASP A 232 -4.76 3.65 27.05
C ASP A 232 -5.60 2.36 27.06
N ASP A 233 -6.93 2.49 26.87
CA ASP A 233 -7.88 1.37 26.92
C ASP A 233 -8.32 0.87 25.52
N GLY A 234 -7.69 1.34 24.44
CA GLY A 234 -8.03 0.98 23.07
C GLY A 234 -8.18 2.20 22.17
N PHE A 235 -9.39 2.45 21.67
CA PHE A 235 -9.66 3.59 20.77
C PHE A 235 -10.83 4.42 21.27
N ALA A 236 -10.77 5.73 21.00
CA ALA A 236 -11.85 6.69 21.22
C ALA A 236 -12.27 7.30 19.88
N GLY A 237 -13.56 7.60 19.71
CA GLY A 237 -14.10 8.19 18.48
C GLY A 237 -15.21 7.37 17.85
N TRP A 238 -15.32 7.44 16.52
CA TRP A 238 -16.39 6.79 15.75
C TRP A 238 -15.85 5.77 14.74
N PRO A 239 -16.54 4.63 14.51
CA PRO A 239 -17.67 4.10 15.25
C PRO A 239 -17.12 3.27 16.40
N LEU A 240 -17.37 3.74 17.62
CA LEU A 240 -17.37 2.86 18.78
C LEU A 240 -18.84 2.61 19.08
N ALA A 241 -19.23 1.35 19.09
CA ALA A 241 -20.56 0.89 19.48
C ALA A 241 -20.89 1.27 20.94
#